data_AF-A0A7S1IMN1-F1
#
_entry.id   AF-A0A7S1IMN1-F1
#
_cell.length_a   1.000
_cell.length_b   1.000
_cell.length_c   1.000
_cell.angle_alpha   90.00
_cell.angle_beta   90.00
_cell.angle_gamma   90.00
#
_symmetry.space_group_name_H-M   'P 1'
#
loop_
_entity.id
_entity.type
_entity.pdbx_description
1 polymer ?
#
loop_
_entity_poly.entity_id
_entity_poly.type
_entity_poly.pdbx_seq_one_letter_code
_entity_poly.pdbx_strand_id
1 'polypeptide(L)'
;CTSRVPGRKALAASRAMAYSTVANGPGFSHQPQEVMIPIAGLSIAGLSWGDPSSDKKAIGMHGWMDNSATFCCPLADALVDAGYHFVSLDLAGHGRSGWKHDTGVYLMQAYASDVIQCLFSLGWLSITGPKAGLGTDPVGSSGQDTDFDYAEALR
;
A
#
# COMPACT_ATOMS: atom_id res chain seq x y z
N CYS A 1 25.32 31.97 -2.28
CA CYS A 1 24.09 31.55 -1.59
C CYS A 1 23.51 30.36 -2.35
N THR A 2 23.91 29.12 -2.00
CA THR A 2 23.45 27.90 -2.69
C THR A 2 22.80 27.01 -1.64
N SER A 3 21.47 27.05 -1.56
CA SER A 3 20.70 26.16 -0.70
C SER A 3 20.90 24.73 -1.19
N ARG A 4 21.52 23.92 -0.33
CA ARG A 4 21.78 22.51 -0.55
C ARG A 4 20.43 21.79 -0.45
N VAL A 5 19.87 21.38 -1.60
CA VAL A 5 18.66 20.54 -1.64
C VAL A 5 18.97 19.25 -0.86
N PRO A 6 18.21 18.91 0.19
CA PRO A 6 18.45 17.69 0.95
C PRO A 6 18.35 16.47 0.03
N GLY A 7 19.32 15.56 0.11
CA GLY A 7 19.29 14.33 -0.69
C GLY A 7 18.05 13.49 -0.39
N ARG A 8 17.56 12.74 -1.39
CA ARG A 8 16.31 11.92 -1.35
C ARG A 8 16.14 11.06 -0.07
N LYS A 9 17.24 10.65 0.58
CA LYS A 9 17.24 9.92 1.86
C LYS A 9 16.76 10.75 3.06
N ALA A 10 17.10 12.04 3.12
CA ALA A 10 16.67 12.92 4.21
C ALA A 10 15.17 13.26 4.14
N LEU A 11 14.62 13.33 2.92
CA LEU A 11 13.18 13.55 2.70
C LEU A 11 12.33 12.32 3.08
N ALA A 12 12.88 11.11 2.89
CA ALA A 12 12.25 9.87 3.33
C ALA A 12 12.19 9.76 4.86
N ALA A 13 13.27 10.17 5.55
CA ALA A 13 13.33 10.18 7.02
C ALA A 13 12.41 11.25 7.66
N SER A 14 12.29 12.44 7.05
CA SER A 14 11.38 13.49 7.54
C SER A 14 9.90 13.15 7.32
N ARG A 15 9.58 12.37 6.28
CA ARG A 15 8.22 11.86 6.01
C ARG A 15 7.83 10.68 6.91
N ALA A 16 8.79 9.89 7.38
CA ALA A 16 8.58 8.83 8.38
C ALA A 16 8.16 9.37 9.75
N MET A 17 8.71 10.51 10.18
CA MET A 17 8.31 11.12 11.45
C MET A 17 6.86 11.66 11.45
N ALA A 18 6.31 12.06 10.30
CA ALA A 18 4.97 12.64 10.24
C ALA A 18 3.86 11.61 10.53
N TYR A 19 4.01 10.36 10.07
CA TYR A 19 3.07 9.28 10.37
C TYR A 19 3.17 8.81 11.82
N SER A 20 4.40 8.64 12.32
CA SER A 20 4.65 8.30 13.72
C SER A 20 4.04 9.33 14.70
N THR A 21 4.03 10.62 14.36
CA THR A 21 3.48 11.64 15.27
C THR A 21 1.94 11.61 15.33
N VAL A 22 1.26 11.28 14.22
CA VAL A 22 -0.21 11.12 14.20
C VAL A 22 -0.64 9.80 14.82
N ALA A 23 0.09 8.72 14.55
CA ALA A 23 -0.14 7.38 15.11
C ALA A 23 0.01 7.29 16.65
N ASN A 24 0.89 8.11 17.23
CA ASN A 24 1.17 8.11 18.67
C ASN A 24 0.40 9.18 19.46
N GLY A 25 -0.65 9.78 18.88
CA GLY A 25 -1.49 10.73 19.60
C GLY A 25 -2.26 10.09 20.78
N PRO A 26 -2.69 10.87 21.78
CA PRO A 26 -3.56 10.34 22.83
C PRO A 26 -4.91 9.94 22.22
N GLY A 27 -5.24 8.64 22.21
CA GLY A 27 -6.52 8.10 21.72
C GLY A 27 -6.45 6.86 20.84
N PHE A 28 -5.26 6.41 20.41
CA PHE A 28 -5.08 5.18 19.63
C PHE A 28 -4.90 3.98 20.55
N SER A 29 -5.84 3.03 20.58
CA SER A 29 -5.65 1.78 21.34
C SER A 29 -4.71 0.82 20.60
N HIS A 30 -4.70 0.86 19.26
CA HIS A 30 -3.81 0.05 18.44
C HIS A 30 -2.86 0.91 17.60
N GLN A 31 -1.56 0.69 17.79
CA GLN A 31 -0.51 1.42 17.06
C GLN A 31 -0.35 0.87 15.64
N PRO A 32 -0.41 1.72 14.59
CA PRO A 32 -0.12 1.29 13.23
C PRO A 32 1.35 0.94 13.04
N GLN A 33 1.59 0.03 12.12
CA GLN A 33 2.89 -0.23 11.53
C GLN A 33 2.92 0.30 10.08
N GLU A 34 3.98 1.01 9.73
CA GLU A 34 4.19 1.43 8.34
C GLU A 34 4.50 0.22 7.46
N VAL A 35 3.85 0.15 6.31
CA VAL A 35 4.08 -0.89 5.31
C VAL A 35 4.43 -0.29 3.96
N MET A 36 5.33 -0.95 3.25
CA MET A 36 5.67 -0.63 1.87
C MET A 36 5.37 -1.86 1.02
N ILE A 37 4.43 -1.72 0.09
CA ILE A 37 3.94 -2.80 -0.76
C ILE A 37 4.52 -2.59 -2.16
N PRO A 38 5.39 -3.48 -2.65
CA PRO A 38 5.88 -3.41 -4.02
C PRO A 38 4.77 -3.81 -4.99
N ILE A 39 4.57 -3.04 -6.05
CA ILE A 39 3.71 -3.38 -7.20
C ILE A 39 4.49 -3.15 -8.49
N ALA A 40 3.92 -3.49 -9.66
CA ALA A 40 4.62 -3.34 -10.93
C ALA A 40 5.07 -1.88 -11.17
N GLY A 41 6.38 -1.66 -11.14
CA GLY A 41 7.00 -0.35 -11.40
C GLY A 41 6.77 0.73 -10.34
N LEU A 42 6.16 0.39 -9.19
CA LEU A 42 5.80 1.37 -8.16
C LEU A 42 5.86 0.76 -6.75
N SER A 43 6.05 1.59 -5.73
CA SER A 43 5.92 1.18 -4.33
C SER A 43 4.82 1.99 -3.66
N ILE A 44 3.86 1.27 -3.09
CA ILE A 44 2.70 1.83 -2.39
C ILE A 44 2.97 1.80 -0.90
N ALA A 45 2.90 2.96 -0.26
CA ALA A 45 2.99 3.08 1.19
C ALA A 45 1.62 2.86 1.83
N GLY A 46 1.62 2.52 3.10
CA GLY A 46 0.39 2.39 3.88
C GLY A 46 0.65 2.20 5.36
N LEU A 47 -0.44 2.00 6.08
CA LEU A 47 -0.46 1.68 7.51
C LEU A 47 -1.18 0.36 7.71
N SER A 48 -0.63 -0.49 8.58
CA SER A 48 -1.17 -1.80 8.95
C SER A 48 -1.48 -1.83 10.44
N TRP A 49 -2.60 -2.45 10.80
CA TRP A 49 -3.03 -2.66 12.17
C TRP A 49 -3.54 -4.09 12.37
N GLY A 50 -3.43 -4.58 13.60
CA GLY A 50 -3.90 -5.90 13.99
C GLY A 50 -2.91 -7.01 13.63
N ASP A 51 -3.36 -8.25 13.78
CA ASP A 51 -2.51 -9.44 13.61
C ASP A 51 -2.37 -9.83 12.12
N PRO A 52 -1.15 -9.82 11.54
CA PRO A 52 -0.91 -10.26 10.17
C PRO A 52 -1.35 -11.70 9.88
N SER A 53 -1.47 -12.56 10.89
CA SER A 53 -1.94 -13.93 10.77
C SER A 53 -3.48 -14.09 10.81
N SER A 54 -4.24 -13.03 11.10
CA SER A 54 -5.70 -13.10 11.19
C SER A 54 -6.34 -13.52 9.85
N ASP A 55 -7.31 -14.43 9.87
CA ASP A 55 -8.06 -14.80 8.67
C ASP A 55 -8.98 -13.68 8.16
N LYS A 56 -9.30 -12.69 9.00
CA LYS A 56 -10.14 -11.56 8.64
C LYS A 56 -9.26 -10.42 8.12
N LYS A 57 -9.38 -10.10 6.83
CA LYS A 57 -8.59 -9.04 6.19
C LYS A 57 -9.48 -7.87 5.77
N ALA A 58 -9.02 -6.65 5.98
CA ALA A 58 -9.70 -5.45 5.53
C ALA A 58 -8.71 -4.48 4.88
N ILE A 59 -9.09 -3.89 3.75
CA ILE A 59 -8.27 -2.90 3.04
C ILE A 59 -8.98 -1.55 2.99
N GLY A 60 -8.27 -0.48 3.34
CA GLY A 60 -8.78 0.88 3.36
C GLY A 60 -8.22 1.71 2.20
N MET A 61 -9.10 2.35 1.43
CA MET A 61 -8.75 3.28 0.35
C MET A 61 -9.28 4.67 0.69
N HIS A 62 -8.38 5.65 0.82
CA HIS A 62 -8.77 7.02 1.17
C HIS A 62 -9.43 7.76 -0.01
N GLY A 63 -10.09 8.87 0.30
CA GLY A 63 -10.69 9.76 -0.70
C GLY A 63 -9.64 10.61 -1.43
N TRP A 64 -10.09 11.39 -2.41
CA TRP A 64 -9.20 12.28 -3.18
C TRP A 64 -8.51 13.32 -2.27
N MET A 65 -7.22 13.58 -2.50
CA MET A 65 -6.38 14.53 -1.76
C MET A 65 -6.13 14.16 -0.28
N ASP A 66 -6.43 12.93 0.11
CA ASP A 66 -6.19 12.41 1.46
C ASP A 66 -5.05 11.36 1.50
N ASN A 67 -4.84 10.66 2.61
CA ASN A 67 -3.84 9.59 2.74
C ASN A 67 -4.28 8.47 3.71
N SER A 68 -3.46 7.44 3.91
CA SER A 68 -3.77 6.30 4.80
C SER A 68 -4.06 6.67 6.26
N ALA A 69 -3.62 7.85 6.72
CA ALA A 69 -3.88 8.31 8.08
C ALA A 69 -5.35 8.70 8.33
N THR A 70 -6.20 8.84 7.30
CA THR A 70 -7.64 9.13 7.47
C THR A 70 -8.35 8.08 8.31
N PHE A 71 -7.87 6.84 8.25
CA PHE A 71 -8.46 5.71 8.95
C PHE A 71 -7.90 5.51 10.36
N CYS A 72 -6.92 6.31 10.76
CA CYS A 72 -6.40 6.34 12.12
C CYS A 72 -7.52 6.81 13.06
N CYS A 73 -8.01 5.90 13.90
CA CYS A 73 -9.07 6.03 14.93
C CYS A 73 -10.33 6.85 14.59
N PRO A 74 -11.53 6.34 14.91
CA PRO A 74 -11.83 5.12 15.68
C PRO A 74 -11.96 3.84 14.81
N LEU A 75 -11.88 3.96 13.48
CA LEU A 75 -12.17 2.84 12.59
C LEU A 75 -11.13 1.71 12.69
N ALA A 76 -9.84 2.04 12.66
CA ALA A 76 -8.77 1.05 12.78
C ALA A 76 -8.91 0.26 14.08
N ASP A 77 -9.15 0.93 15.22
CA ASP A 77 -9.32 0.27 16.51
C ASP A 77 -10.52 -0.67 16.51
N ALA A 78 -11.68 -0.23 16.01
CA ALA A 78 -12.88 -1.06 15.95
C ALA A 78 -12.69 -2.31 15.07
N LEU A 79 -11.91 -2.20 13.98
CA LEU A 79 -11.60 -3.34 13.10
C LEU A 79 -10.64 -4.32 13.79
N VAL A 80 -9.60 -3.82 14.45
CA VAL A 80 -8.65 -4.66 15.19
C VAL A 80 -9.34 -5.37 16.36
N ASP A 81 -10.19 -4.67 17.11
CA ASP A 81 -10.98 -5.25 18.21
C ASP A 81 -11.96 -6.33 17.71
N ALA A 82 -12.46 -6.19 16.48
CA ALA A 82 -13.26 -7.23 15.80
C ALA A 82 -12.43 -8.39 15.22
N GLY A 83 -11.10 -8.33 15.37
CA GLY A 83 -10.13 -9.34 14.97
C GLY A 83 -9.66 -9.22 13.52
N TYR A 84 -9.80 -8.07 12.86
CA TYR A 84 -9.31 -7.88 11.49
C TYR A 84 -7.83 -7.48 11.47
N HIS A 85 -7.10 -8.00 10.47
CA HIS A 85 -5.88 -7.37 9.97
C HIS A 85 -6.29 -6.29 8.98
N PHE A 86 -6.10 -5.03 9.37
CA PHE A 86 -6.49 -3.88 8.56
C PHE A 86 -5.26 -3.23 7.93
N VAL A 87 -5.29 -2.99 6.63
CA VAL A 87 -4.24 -2.26 5.91
C VAL A 87 -4.87 -1.10 5.16
N SER A 88 -4.46 0.13 5.44
CA SER A 88 -4.83 1.30 4.66
C SER A 88 -3.69 1.70 3.73
N LEU A 89 -4.03 1.97 2.47
CA LEU A 89 -3.05 2.34 1.44
C LEU A 89 -3.05 3.84 1.20
N ASP A 90 -1.87 4.40 0.95
CA ASP A 90 -1.73 5.66 0.23
C ASP A 90 -1.88 5.36 -1.27
N LEU A 91 -2.91 5.88 -1.94
CA LEU A 91 -3.05 5.72 -3.39
C LEU A 91 -1.85 6.32 -4.13
N ALA A 92 -1.57 5.85 -5.34
CA ALA A 92 -0.44 6.36 -6.13
C ALA A 92 -0.46 7.91 -6.20
N GLY A 93 0.69 8.54 -6.01
CA GLY A 93 0.81 10.01 -5.96
C GLY A 93 0.32 10.67 -4.66
N HIS A 94 -0.22 9.93 -3.70
CA HIS A 94 -0.66 10.43 -2.40
C HIS A 94 0.28 9.97 -1.26
N GLY A 95 0.20 10.64 -0.12
CA GLY A 95 0.95 10.31 1.08
C GLY A 95 2.44 10.05 0.83
N ARG A 96 2.88 8.82 1.05
CA ARG A 96 4.25 8.34 0.86
C ARG A 96 4.41 7.35 -0.28
N SER A 97 3.32 7.04 -0.99
CA SER A 97 3.38 6.24 -2.20
C SER A 97 4.20 6.96 -3.28
N GLY A 98 4.84 6.16 -4.11
CA GLY A 98 5.51 6.70 -5.28
C GLY A 98 4.51 7.37 -6.23
N TRP A 99 5.05 8.14 -7.15
CA TRP A 99 4.29 8.74 -8.23
C TRP A 99 4.42 7.84 -9.44
N LYS A 100 3.31 7.61 -10.16
CA LYS A 100 3.37 7.03 -11.49
C LYS A 100 4.25 7.92 -12.38
N HIS A 101 4.82 7.33 -13.43
CA HIS A 101 5.59 8.04 -14.46
C HIS A 101 4.81 9.25 -15.01
N ASP A 102 5.48 10.20 -15.66
CA ASP A 102 4.86 11.45 -16.17
C ASP A 102 3.67 11.19 -17.14
N THR A 103 3.65 10.02 -17.77
CA THR A 103 2.56 9.55 -18.66
C THR A 103 1.56 8.62 -17.95
N GLY A 104 1.63 8.52 -16.63
CA GLY A 104 0.84 7.62 -15.80
C GLY A 104 -0.62 8.03 -15.71
N VAL A 105 -1.51 7.04 -15.67
CA VAL A 105 -2.96 7.25 -15.60
C VAL A 105 -3.40 7.27 -14.14
N TYR A 106 -4.00 8.39 -13.72
CA TYR A 106 -4.59 8.58 -12.39
C TYR A 106 -6.13 8.60 -12.46
N LEU A 107 -6.70 7.57 -13.09
CA LEU A 107 -8.14 7.33 -13.13
C LEU A 107 -8.54 6.33 -12.06
N MET A 108 -9.81 6.35 -11.65
CA MET A 108 -10.33 5.43 -10.61
C MET A 108 -10.08 3.95 -10.95
N GLN A 109 -10.19 3.57 -12.22
CA GLN A 109 -9.88 2.21 -12.69
C GLN A 109 -8.40 1.84 -12.51
N ALA A 110 -7.50 2.80 -12.71
CA ALA A 110 -6.06 2.58 -12.51
C ALA A 110 -5.73 2.39 -11.03
N TYR A 111 -6.35 3.18 -10.14
CA TYR A 111 -6.21 2.97 -8.69
C TYR A 111 -6.78 1.61 -8.24
N ALA A 112 -7.91 1.18 -8.81
CA ALA A 112 -8.46 -0.15 -8.53
C ALA A 112 -7.48 -1.27 -8.95
N SER A 113 -6.82 -1.13 -10.10
CA SER A 113 -5.77 -2.07 -10.53
C SER A 113 -4.56 -2.07 -9.59
N ASP A 114 -4.10 -0.89 -9.14
CA ASP A 114 -3.00 -0.81 -8.16
C ASP A 114 -3.37 -1.50 -6.83
N VAL A 115 -4.61 -1.34 -6.37
CA VAL A 115 -5.11 -1.99 -5.15
C VAL A 115 -5.17 -3.50 -5.31
N ILE A 116 -5.62 -4.01 -6.46
CA ILE A 116 -5.61 -5.44 -6.76
C ILE A 116 -4.18 -6.00 -6.71
N GLN A 117 -3.21 -5.30 -7.30
CA GLN A 117 -1.79 -5.70 -7.21
C GLN A 117 -1.27 -5.70 -5.77
N CYS A 118 -1.70 -4.73 -4.95
CA CYS A 118 -1.37 -4.73 -3.52
C CYS A 118 -1.96 -5.95 -2.81
N LEU A 119 -3.20 -6.35 -3.11
CA LEU A 119 -3.83 -7.53 -2.52
C LEU A 119 -3.09 -8.83 -2.88
N PHE A 120 -2.59 -8.95 -4.12
CA PHE A 120 -1.71 -10.06 -4.51
C PHE A 120 -0.40 -10.04 -3.72
N SER A 121 0.24 -8.88 -3.62
CA SER A 121 1.52 -8.72 -2.93
C SER A 121 1.42 -8.99 -1.42
N LEU A 122 0.27 -8.70 -0.82
CA LEU A 122 -0.06 -9.03 0.56
C LEU A 122 -0.44 -10.51 0.75
N GLY A 123 -0.62 -11.27 -0.32
CA GLY A 123 -1.09 -12.66 -0.28
C GLY A 123 -2.56 -12.81 0.11
N TRP A 124 -3.36 -11.74 0.03
CA TRP A 124 -4.78 -11.74 0.39
C TRP A 124 -5.68 -12.15 -0.76
N LEU A 125 -5.15 -12.09 -1.98
CA LEU A 125 -5.82 -12.55 -3.19
C LEU A 125 -4.96 -13.60 -3.88
N SER A 126 -5.60 -14.70 -4.28
CA SER A 126 -4.99 -15.74 -5.10
C SER A 126 -6.00 -16.13 -6.19
N ILE A 127 -5.53 -16.22 -7.44
CA ILE A 127 -6.35 -16.71 -8.55
C ILE A 127 -6.00 -18.19 -8.75
N THR A 128 -7.02 -19.05 -8.65
CA THR A 128 -6.90 -20.46 -9.00
C THR A 128 -7.58 -20.69 -10.36
N GLY A 129 -6.81 -21.04 -11.38
CA GLY A 129 -7.28 -21.38 -12.72
C GLY A 129 -6.29 -22.29 -13.46
N PRO A 130 -6.71 -22.99 -14.53
CA PRO A 130 -5.78 -23.79 -15.33
C PRO A 130 -4.69 -22.86 -15.88
N LYS A 131 -3.43 -23.16 -15.56
CA LYS A 131 -2.25 -22.31 -15.83
C LYS A 131 -2.31 -21.65 -17.22
N ALA A 132 -2.69 -20.38 -17.23
CA ALA A 132 -2.32 -19.41 -18.24
C ALA A 132 -1.57 -18.29 -17.50
N GLY A 133 -0.26 -18.44 -17.38
CA GLY A 133 0.70 -17.33 -17.27
C GLY A 133 0.68 -16.39 -16.06
N LEU A 134 -0.16 -16.53 -15.04
CA LEU A 134 0.00 -15.73 -13.81
C LEU A 134 1.07 -16.38 -12.92
N GLY A 135 2.25 -15.78 -12.84
CA GLY A 135 3.36 -16.23 -12.00
C GLY A 135 2.95 -16.27 -10.52
N THR A 136 2.53 -17.44 -10.05
CA THR A 136 2.33 -17.76 -8.65
C THR A 136 3.56 -18.46 -8.11
N ASP A 137 4.66 -17.73 -8.00
CA ASP A 137 5.84 -18.23 -7.28
C ASP A 137 5.76 -17.75 -5.83
N PRO A 138 5.60 -18.65 -4.84
CA PRO A 138 5.71 -18.28 -3.45
C PRO A 138 7.15 -17.84 -3.21
N VAL A 139 7.31 -16.59 -2.74
CA VAL A 139 8.54 -15.94 -2.26
C VAL A 139 9.80 -16.82 -2.34
N GLY A 140 10.60 -16.60 -3.38
CA GLY A 140 12.01 -16.99 -3.42
C GLY A 140 12.45 -17.83 -4.61
N SER A 141 12.66 -17.22 -5.77
CA SER A 141 13.83 -17.53 -6.62
C SER A 141 14.05 -16.47 -7.70
N SER A 142 15.33 -16.07 -7.83
CA SER A 142 16.01 -15.45 -8.98
C SER A 142 15.18 -14.62 -9.97
N GLY A 143 15.50 -13.32 -10.03
CA GLY A 143 14.87 -12.37 -10.92
C GLY A 143 14.91 -12.76 -12.39
N GLN A 144 13.81 -12.45 -13.07
CA GLN A 144 13.78 -11.90 -14.41
C GLN A 144 12.62 -10.91 -14.47
N ASP A 145 12.87 -9.76 -15.08
CA ASP A 145 11.89 -8.73 -15.37
C ASP A 145 10.80 -9.31 -16.28
N THR A 146 9.57 -9.36 -15.81
CA THR A 146 8.40 -9.57 -16.68
C THR A 146 7.41 -8.45 -16.41
N ASP A 147 7.40 -7.48 -17.32
CA ASP A 147 6.32 -6.51 -17.49
C ASP A 147 5.01 -7.29 -17.70
N PHE A 148 4.25 -7.44 -16.62
CA PHE A 148 2.95 -8.10 -16.66
C PHE A 148 1.87 -7.05 -16.91
N ASP A 149 1.40 -6.95 -18.16
CA ASP A 149 0.38 -5.99 -18.57
C ASP A 149 -1.03 -6.45 -18.15
N TYR A 150 -1.57 -5.82 -17.11
CA TYR A 150 -2.93 -6.03 -16.63
C TYR A 150 -4.02 -5.66 -17.64
N ALA A 151 -3.73 -4.83 -18.67
CA ALA A 151 -4.72 -4.38 -19.64
C ALA A 151 -5.19 -5.48 -20.59
N GLU A 152 -4.42 -6.57 -20.73
CA GLU A 152 -4.79 -7.72 -21.58
C GLU A 152 -5.66 -8.74 -20.83
N ALA A 153 -5.51 -8.84 -19.51
CA ALA A 153 -6.22 -9.83 -18.69
C ALA A 153 -7.70 -9.49 -18.38
N LEU A 154 -8.13 -8.27 -18.69
CA LEU A 154 -9.50 -7.78 -18.45
C LEU A 154 -10.32 -7.54 -19.74
N ARG A 155 -9.87 -8.08 -20.87
CA ARG A 155 -10.66 -8.19 -22.11
C ARG A 155 -11.30 -9.57 -22.22
#